data_AF-A0AAP0GXF8-F1
#
_entry.id   AF-A0AAP0GXF8-F1
#
_cell.length_a   1.000
_cell.length_b   1.000
_cell.length_c   1.000
_cell.angle_alpha   90.00
_cell.angle_beta   90.00
_cell.angle_gamma   90.00
#
_symmetry.space_group_name_H-M   'P 1'
#
loop_
_entity.id
_entity.type
_entity.pdbx_description
1 polymer ?
#
loop_
_entity_poly.entity_id
_entity_poly.type
_entity_poly.pdbx_seq_one_letter_code
_entity_poly.pdbx_strand_id
1 'polypeptide(L)'
;MEALRAPSPKPNFKTFTAISPPLQETETLDEDETETLDEDEKFDWFSQWYALMPVCDLDKRAPHGKKVMGLDVVVWWDKNENAWKVFDDMCPHRLAPLSEGRIDQWGRLQCVYHGWCFSGSGDCKFIPQAPPDGPPVHTFQKACVAVYPSTVQNGIVWFWPSTDPQFKDILTKKKPPYIPALDDPSFTFQMFNRDIPYGYEILIENLMDPAHFTVKLDREGGRPLEINVGKIDKDGFTAKQQNGEWAFVPPCLFHGSITIGGKPNESDGSTKGKVAQKPPRQALLIFICIPVSPGNSRLIFASPRNFAGWIDLFVSRWIFHINQNLIIDSDLYLLHVEEKKMMESDPRDWQKLCFVPTKADANVVAFRKWIKKYSDGQINWGNNFDRSLPPSPPREQLMDRYWSHVVNCSSCNAAYKSLNALEVSLQVFSVASVAIVAATKQGMISVAARNTLVVAAVLCFVGSKWLSHFIHKNFRYHDFNHAFR
;
A
#
# COMPACT_ATOMS: atom_id res chain seq x y z
N MET A 1 9.58 -77.94 -42.32
CA MET A 1 10.84 -77.73 -41.60
C MET A 1 10.51 -77.11 -40.25
N GLU A 2 10.42 -77.95 -39.22
CA GLU A 2 10.51 -77.54 -37.81
C GLU A 2 11.94 -77.13 -37.45
N ALA A 3 12.05 -76.20 -36.50
CA ALA A 3 13.12 -75.99 -35.49
C ALA A 3 13.22 -74.48 -35.16
N LEU A 4 13.58 -73.95 -33.99
CA LEU A 4 13.66 -74.34 -32.57
C LEU A 4 14.04 -73.02 -31.81
N ARG A 5 13.91 -73.00 -30.47
CA ARG A 5 13.88 -71.84 -29.54
C ARG A 5 15.23 -71.14 -29.19
N ALA A 6 15.07 -69.87 -28.71
CA ALA A 6 15.71 -69.15 -27.56
C ALA A 6 17.11 -68.48 -27.71
N PRO A 7 17.56 -67.60 -26.76
CA PRO A 7 16.95 -66.38 -26.19
C PRO A 7 17.88 -65.13 -26.23
N SER A 8 17.34 -63.96 -25.89
CA SER A 8 17.95 -62.62 -25.91
C SER A 8 19.08 -62.34 -24.88
N PRO A 9 20.12 -61.55 -25.21
CA PRO A 9 21.05 -60.99 -24.23
C PRO A 9 20.63 -59.59 -23.73
N LYS A 10 20.69 -59.38 -22.41
CA LYS A 10 20.48 -58.09 -21.72
C LYS A 10 21.64 -57.13 -21.97
N PRO A 11 21.40 -55.81 -22.15
CA PRO A 11 22.48 -54.83 -22.20
C PRO A 11 23.02 -54.51 -20.79
N ASN A 12 24.35 -54.45 -20.71
CA ASN A 12 25.15 -54.28 -19.51
C ASN A 12 25.36 -52.76 -19.26
N PHE A 13 24.57 -52.15 -18.38
CA PHE A 13 24.76 -50.75 -17.99
C PHE A 13 25.86 -50.65 -16.93
N LYS A 14 26.99 -50.05 -17.30
CA LYS A 14 28.03 -49.64 -16.35
C LYS A 14 27.55 -48.40 -15.59
N THR A 15 27.30 -48.56 -14.30
CA THR A 15 27.03 -47.47 -13.36
C THR A 15 28.32 -46.68 -13.12
N PHE A 16 28.38 -45.43 -13.55
CA PHE A 16 29.40 -44.48 -13.12
C PHE A 16 28.93 -43.85 -11.81
N THR A 17 29.46 -44.32 -10.69
CA THR A 17 29.27 -43.70 -9.38
C THR A 17 30.23 -42.51 -9.28
N ALA A 18 29.76 -41.31 -9.62
CA ALA A 18 30.45 -40.08 -9.24
C ALA A 18 30.15 -39.83 -7.76
N ILE A 19 31.11 -40.16 -6.90
CA ILE A 19 31.09 -39.84 -5.48
C ILE A 19 31.20 -38.31 -5.39
N SER A 20 30.10 -37.65 -5.02
CA SER A 20 30.14 -36.25 -4.64
C SER A 20 30.92 -36.12 -3.32
N PRO A 21 31.80 -35.12 -3.17
CA PRO A 21 32.44 -34.87 -1.87
C PRO A 21 31.35 -34.51 -0.85
N PRO A 22 31.57 -34.78 0.46
CA PRO A 22 30.62 -34.44 1.49
C PRO A 22 30.33 -32.94 1.45
N LEU A 23 29.05 -32.58 1.60
CA LEU A 23 28.61 -31.22 1.91
C LEU A 23 29.50 -30.68 3.02
N GLN A 24 30.29 -29.65 2.72
CA GLN A 24 30.76 -28.76 3.77
C GLN A 24 29.50 -28.26 4.48
N GLU A 25 29.41 -28.55 5.77
CA GLU A 25 28.51 -27.89 6.68
C GLU A 25 28.63 -26.40 6.39
N THR A 26 27.59 -25.83 5.76
CA THR A 26 27.35 -24.40 5.81
C THR A 26 27.41 -24.02 7.28
N GLU A 27 28.39 -23.19 7.61
CA GLU A 27 28.52 -22.53 8.91
C GLU A 27 27.12 -22.20 9.40
N THR A 28 26.73 -22.84 10.49
CA THR A 28 25.58 -22.44 11.30
C THR A 28 25.80 -20.98 11.63
N LEU A 29 25.08 -20.10 10.92
CA LEU A 29 24.97 -18.69 11.27
C LEU A 29 24.64 -18.64 12.75
N ASP A 30 25.53 -17.97 13.48
CA ASP A 30 25.57 -17.86 14.93
C ASP A 30 24.18 -18.00 15.58
N GLU A 31 24.05 -18.98 16.47
CA GLU A 31 23.01 -19.00 17.48
C GLU A 31 23.20 -17.71 18.30
N ASP A 32 22.48 -16.65 17.93
CA ASP A 32 22.40 -15.42 18.73
C ASP A 32 21.98 -15.86 20.15
N GLU A 33 22.91 -15.72 21.11
CA GLU A 33 22.63 -15.79 22.52
C GLU A 33 21.36 -14.99 22.78
N THR A 34 20.38 -15.59 23.47
CA THR A 34 19.17 -14.90 23.89
C THR A 34 19.52 -13.85 24.94
N GLU A 35 20.11 -12.73 24.53
CA GLU A 35 20.18 -11.52 25.33
C GLU A 35 18.75 -11.07 25.59
N THR A 36 18.30 -11.23 26.83
CA THR A 36 17.04 -10.65 27.29
C THR A 36 17.21 -9.15 27.33
N LEU A 37 16.66 -8.46 26.32
CA LEU A 37 16.63 -7.00 26.30
C LEU A 37 15.84 -6.43 27.48
N ASP A 38 16.30 -5.31 28.01
CA ASP A 38 15.51 -4.52 28.95
C ASP A 38 14.22 -4.02 28.27
N GLU A 39 13.15 -3.78 29.04
CA GLU A 39 11.87 -3.30 28.47
C GLU A 39 12.03 -2.00 27.66
N ASP A 40 12.94 -1.12 28.07
CA ASP A 40 13.27 0.13 27.38
C ASP A 40 13.98 -0.09 26.03
N GLU A 41 14.59 -1.26 25.81
CA GLU A 41 15.24 -1.62 24.55
C GLU A 41 14.24 -2.22 23.55
N LYS A 42 13.08 -2.71 23.99
CA LYS A 42 12.02 -3.20 23.10
C LYS A 42 11.37 -2.06 22.30
N PHE A 43 10.96 -2.37 21.08
CA PHE A 43 10.26 -1.45 20.20
C PHE A 43 8.80 -1.31 20.63
N ASP A 44 8.43 -0.12 21.09
CA ASP A 44 7.05 0.21 21.43
C ASP A 44 6.29 0.66 20.18
N TRP A 45 5.39 -0.19 19.69
CA TRP A 45 4.54 0.07 18.53
C TRP A 45 3.52 1.19 18.74
N PHE A 46 3.13 1.51 19.98
CA PHE A 46 2.17 2.57 20.28
C PHE A 46 2.83 3.93 20.56
N SER A 47 4.17 3.95 20.62
CA SER A 47 4.98 5.17 20.75
C SER A 47 5.72 5.55 19.45
N GLN A 48 5.03 5.46 18.30
CA GLN A 48 5.57 5.79 16.99
C GLN A 48 4.63 6.67 16.16
N TRP A 49 5.18 7.32 15.13
CA TRP A 49 4.38 7.97 14.09
C TRP A 49 3.98 6.99 12.99
N TYR A 50 2.69 6.97 12.65
CA TYR A 50 2.17 6.21 11.52
C TYR A 50 1.55 7.12 10.47
N ALA A 51 1.85 6.82 9.21
CA ALA A 51 1.15 7.43 8.10
C ALA A 51 -0.29 6.93 8.06
N LEU A 52 -1.24 7.86 7.95
CA LEU A 52 -2.65 7.54 7.89
C LEU A 52 -3.15 7.47 6.44
N MET A 53 -3.01 8.58 5.71
CA MET A 53 -3.40 8.73 4.29
C MET A 53 -2.65 9.89 3.62
N PRO A 54 -2.42 9.82 2.28
CA PRO A 54 -2.02 10.98 1.50
C PRO A 54 -3.10 12.08 1.52
N VAL A 55 -2.69 13.34 1.71
CA VAL A 55 -3.62 14.49 1.72
C VAL A 55 -4.36 14.63 0.38
N CYS A 56 -3.72 14.26 -0.73
CA CYS A 56 -4.31 14.32 -2.07
C CYS A 56 -5.46 13.31 -2.28
N ASP A 57 -5.68 12.40 -1.33
CA ASP A 57 -6.77 11.41 -1.32
C ASP A 57 -7.87 11.73 -0.30
N LEU A 58 -7.70 12.77 0.50
CA LEU A 58 -8.67 13.20 1.49
C LEU A 58 -9.51 14.37 0.98
N ASP A 59 -10.84 14.22 1.00
CA ASP A 59 -11.79 15.28 0.70
C ASP A 59 -12.08 16.11 1.96
N LYS A 60 -11.70 17.38 1.96
CA LYS A 60 -11.93 18.33 3.08
C LYS A 60 -13.41 18.56 3.43
N ARG A 61 -14.35 18.04 2.64
CA ARG A 61 -15.80 18.18 2.88
C ARG A 61 -16.39 17.01 3.67
N ALA A 62 -15.67 15.91 3.79
CA ALA A 62 -16.13 14.69 4.44
C ALA A 62 -15.11 14.21 5.48
N PRO A 63 -15.55 13.60 6.59
CA PRO A 63 -14.69 12.79 7.42
C PRO A 63 -14.35 11.46 6.72
N HIS A 64 -13.21 10.86 7.05
CA HIS A 64 -12.72 9.62 6.44
C HIS A 64 -12.30 8.64 7.52
N GLY A 65 -12.95 7.47 7.58
CA GLY A 65 -12.60 6.40 8.51
C GLY A 65 -11.37 5.64 8.04
N LYS A 66 -10.45 5.35 8.96
CA LYS A 66 -9.22 4.59 8.72
C LYS A 66 -8.91 3.73 9.92
N LYS A 67 -8.29 2.58 9.67
CA LYS A 67 -7.73 1.72 10.71
C LYS A 67 -6.21 1.65 10.57
N VAL A 68 -5.50 1.77 11.70
CA VAL A 68 -4.04 1.62 11.83
C VAL A 68 -3.74 1.07 13.23
N MET A 69 -2.84 0.09 13.33
CA MET A 69 -2.55 -0.61 14.60
C MET A 69 -3.80 -1.15 15.29
N GLY A 70 -4.82 -1.52 14.49
CA GLY A 70 -6.12 -1.97 14.97
C GLY A 70 -7.06 -0.87 15.47
N LEU A 71 -6.58 0.37 15.65
CA LEU A 71 -7.36 1.51 16.10
C LEU A 71 -8.21 2.05 14.96
N ASP A 72 -9.52 2.18 15.18
CA ASP A 72 -10.43 2.87 14.28
C ASP A 72 -10.36 4.37 14.54
N VAL A 73 -9.89 5.13 13.55
CA VAL A 73 -9.71 6.57 13.64
C VAL A 73 -10.40 7.29 12.49
N VAL A 74 -10.87 8.51 12.76
CA VAL A 74 -11.45 9.39 11.75
C VAL A 74 -10.50 10.55 11.47
N VAL A 75 -10.12 10.72 10.21
CA VAL A 75 -9.43 11.92 9.74
C VAL A 75 -10.44 12.88 9.11
N TRP A 76 -10.43 14.13 9.56
CA TRP A 76 -11.39 15.13 9.08
C TRP A 76 -10.76 16.52 9.06
N TRP A 77 -11.35 17.41 8.26
CA TRP A 77 -10.87 18.77 8.10
C TRP A 77 -11.60 19.72 9.03
N ASP A 78 -10.89 20.25 10.03
CA ASP A 78 -11.43 21.32 10.86
C ASP A 78 -11.32 22.64 10.10
N LYS A 79 -12.47 23.20 9.70
CA LYS A 79 -12.52 24.48 8.97
C LYS A 79 -12.16 25.67 9.85
N ASN A 80 -12.35 25.57 11.17
CA ASN A 80 -12.05 26.65 12.10
C ASN A 80 -10.56 26.78 12.35
N GLU A 81 -9.86 25.64 12.43
CA GLU A 81 -8.39 25.62 12.59
C GLU A 81 -7.62 25.50 11.27
N ASN A 82 -8.31 25.29 10.15
CA ASN A 82 -7.72 25.09 8.83
C ASN A 82 -6.67 23.95 8.83
N ALA A 83 -7.01 22.85 9.50
CA ALA A 83 -6.10 21.74 9.76
C ALA A 83 -6.81 20.38 9.69
N TRP A 84 -6.06 19.35 9.30
CA TRP A 84 -6.51 17.96 9.45
C TRP A 84 -6.41 17.55 10.93
N LYS A 85 -7.44 16.85 11.40
CA LYS A 85 -7.54 16.31 12.76
C LYS A 85 -7.80 14.82 12.70
N VAL A 86 -7.29 14.09 13.68
CA VAL A 86 -7.45 12.64 13.81
C VAL A 86 -8.06 12.33 15.18
N PHE A 87 -9.28 11.79 15.18
CA PHE A 87 -9.99 11.38 16.39
C PHE A 87 -10.19 9.87 16.42
N ASP A 88 -10.55 9.36 17.59
CA ASP A 88 -11.18 8.05 17.70
C ASP A 88 -12.45 8.03 16.83
N ASP A 89 -12.65 6.98 16.03
CA ASP A 89 -13.81 6.88 15.12
C ASP A 89 -15.07 6.38 15.86
N MET A 90 -15.33 6.97 17.01
CA MET A 90 -16.36 6.51 17.92
C MET A 90 -16.99 7.69 18.67
N CYS A 91 -18.26 7.93 18.41
CA CYS A 91 -19.00 8.96 19.13
C CYS A 91 -19.18 8.57 20.60
N PRO A 92 -18.77 9.39 21.59
CA PRO A 92 -18.85 9.06 23.01
C PRO A 92 -20.29 8.88 23.52
N HIS A 93 -21.30 9.31 22.74
CA HIS A 93 -22.70 9.13 23.10
C HIS A 93 -23.15 7.67 23.00
N ARG A 94 -23.03 7.04 21.83
CA ARG A 94 -23.51 5.67 21.54
C ARG A 94 -22.66 4.94 20.49
N LEU A 95 -21.37 5.26 20.45
CA LEU A 95 -20.34 4.57 19.68
C LEU A 95 -20.55 4.57 18.15
N ALA A 96 -21.42 5.45 17.64
CA ALA A 96 -21.59 5.60 16.19
C ALA A 96 -20.27 6.08 15.55
N PRO A 97 -19.88 5.53 14.39
CA PRO A 97 -18.68 5.96 13.68
C PRO A 97 -18.83 7.43 13.29
N LEU A 98 -17.84 8.23 13.65
CA LEU A 98 -17.81 9.66 13.33
C LEU A 98 -17.43 9.90 11.87
N SER A 99 -16.76 8.94 11.24
CA SER A 99 -16.43 8.87 9.82
C SER A 99 -17.65 8.80 8.91
N GLU A 100 -18.78 8.29 9.40
CA GLU A 100 -20.08 8.34 8.70
C GLU A 100 -20.81 9.68 8.90
N GLY A 101 -20.21 10.59 9.67
CA GLY A 101 -20.69 11.93 9.95
C GLY A 101 -20.50 12.92 8.81
N ARG A 102 -20.49 14.21 9.17
CA ARG A 102 -20.30 15.31 8.22
C ARG A 102 -19.62 16.49 8.89
N ILE A 103 -19.06 17.39 8.09
CA ILE A 103 -18.62 18.69 8.58
C ILE A 103 -19.81 19.65 8.50
N ASP A 104 -20.26 20.13 9.65
CA ASP A 104 -21.43 21.01 9.73
C ASP A 104 -21.16 22.42 9.16
N GLN A 105 -22.21 23.27 9.08
CA GLN A 105 -22.06 24.63 8.55
C GLN A 105 -21.15 25.53 9.42
N TRP A 106 -20.86 25.14 10.65
CA TRP A 106 -19.95 25.85 11.57
C TRP A 106 -18.54 25.24 11.58
N GLY A 107 -18.26 24.31 10.67
CA GLY A 107 -16.92 23.73 10.51
C GLY A 107 -16.55 22.67 11.54
N ARG A 108 -17.53 22.11 12.27
CA ARG A 108 -17.31 21.08 13.30
C ARG A 108 -17.59 19.70 12.75
N LEU A 109 -17.01 18.67 13.37
CA LEU A 109 -17.35 17.28 13.08
C LEU A 109 -18.69 16.95 13.73
N GLN A 110 -19.69 16.60 12.92
CA GLN A 110 -21.03 16.25 13.38
C GLN A 110 -21.30 14.76 13.20
N CYS A 111 -21.62 14.08 14.31
CA CYS A 111 -22.02 12.69 14.33
C CYS A 111 -23.33 12.49 13.55
N VAL A 112 -23.39 11.47 12.69
CA VAL A 112 -24.58 11.16 11.87
C VAL A 112 -25.79 10.75 12.70
N TYR A 113 -25.57 10.09 13.86
CA TYR A 113 -26.66 9.47 14.59
C TYR A 113 -27.56 10.50 15.30
N HIS A 114 -26.98 11.31 16.19
CA HIS A 114 -27.76 12.26 17.00
C HIS A 114 -27.34 13.72 16.80
N GLY A 115 -26.41 13.98 15.88
CA GLY A 115 -26.01 15.34 15.53
C GLY A 115 -25.11 16.05 16.55
N TRP A 116 -24.50 15.33 17.49
CA TRP A 116 -23.48 15.88 18.40
C TRP A 116 -22.32 16.43 17.58
N CYS A 117 -21.87 17.64 17.91
CA CYS A 117 -20.81 18.33 17.17
C CYS A 117 -19.56 18.53 18.03
N PHE A 118 -18.39 18.27 17.45
CA PHE A 118 -17.09 18.33 18.11
C PHE A 118 -16.16 19.33 17.42
N SER A 119 -15.38 20.10 18.19
CA SER A 119 -14.28 20.94 17.66
C SER A 119 -13.03 20.10 17.38
N GLY A 120 -12.01 20.69 16.74
CA GLY A 120 -10.70 20.09 16.51
C GLY A 120 -9.92 19.65 17.76
N SER A 121 -10.27 20.20 18.93
CA SER A 121 -9.78 19.78 20.25
C SER A 121 -10.51 18.56 20.83
N GLY A 122 -11.55 18.06 20.17
CA GLY A 122 -12.39 16.95 20.64
C GLY A 122 -13.52 17.37 21.58
N ASP A 123 -13.59 18.64 22.00
CA ASP A 123 -14.65 19.11 22.89
C ASP A 123 -16.01 19.01 22.21
N CYS A 124 -17.02 18.51 22.93
CA CYS A 124 -18.39 18.62 22.47
C CYS A 124 -18.85 20.08 22.53
N LYS A 125 -19.15 20.66 21.38
CA LYS A 125 -19.61 22.06 21.27
C LYS A 125 -21.12 22.18 21.18
N PHE A 126 -21.81 21.12 20.78
CA PHE A 126 -23.25 21.17 20.62
C PHE A 126 -23.89 19.79 20.70
N ILE A 127 -24.97 19.70 21.47
CA ILE A 127 -25.82 18.52 21.59
C ILE A 127 -27.22 18.99 21.24
N PRO A 128 -27.78 18.62 20.06
CA PRO A 128 -29.05 19.17 19.60
C PRO A 128 -30.23 18.89 20.55
N GLN A 129 -30.14 17.81 21.33
CA GLN A 129 -31.19 17.39 22.26
C GLN A 129 -31.03 17.96 23.67
N ALA A 130 -29.96 18.73 23.95
CA ALA A 130 -29.78 19.39 25.23
C ALA A 130 -30.61 20.68 25.28
N PRO A 131 -31.48 20.88 26.28
CA PRO A 131 -32.27 22.10 26.39
C PRO A 131 -31.37 23.31 26.69
N PRO A 132 -31.65 24.50 26.11
CA PRO A 132 -30.84 25.70 26.35
C PRO A 132 -30.71 26.09 27.83
N ASP A 133 -31.78 25.90 28.59
CA ASP A 133 -31.85 26.22 30.02
C ASP A 133 -31.44 25.05 30.93
N GLY A 134 -30.93 23.95 30.34
CA GLY A 134 -30.46 22.78 31.08
C GLY A 134 -29.01 22.90 31.56
N PRO A 135 -28.53 21.89 32.32
CA PRO A 135 -27.11 21.78 32.64
C PRO A 135 -26.26 21.75 31.36
N PRO A 136 -25.06 22.36 31.34
CA PRO A 136 -24.20 22.42 30.16
C PRO A 136 -23.49 21.07 29.92
N VAL A 137 -24.26 20.01 29.66
CA VAL A 137 -23.76 18.63 29.55
C VAL A 137 -22.68 18.43 28.48
N HIS A 138 -22.62 19.32 27.49
CA HIS A 138 -21.58 19.34 26.45
C HIS A 138 -20.18 19.68 27.01
N THR A 139 -20.08 20.32 28.18
CA THR A 139 -18.79 20.65 28.82
C THR A 139 -18.24 19.54 29.69
N PHE A 140 -18.95 18.42 29.84
CA PHE A 140 -18.45 17.28 30.61
C PHE A 140 -17.36 16.54 29.83
N GLN A 141 -16.31 16.09 30.51
CA GLN A 141 -15.21 15.36 29.88
C GLN A 141 -15.68 14.10 29.14
N LYS A 142 -16.73 13.43 29.64
CA LYS A 142 -17.35 12.26 29.00
C LYS A 142 -18.04 12.58 27.67
N ALA A 143 -18.33 13.85 27.40
CA ALA A 143 -18.88 14.29 26.12
C ALA A 143 -17.79 14.51 25.07
N CYS A 144 -16.51 14.62 25.46
CA CYS A 144 -15.41 14.84 24.53
C CYS A 144 -15.04 13.54 23.79
N VAL A 145 -14.63 13.68 22.53
CA VAL A 145 -14.02 12.60 21.75
C VAL A 145 -12.51 12.62 21.97
N ALA A 146 -11.89 11.43 21.99
CA ALA A 146 -10.45 11.32 22.12
C ALA A 146 -9.73 11.81 20.85
N VAL A 147 -8.65 12.57 21.03
CA VAL A 147 -7.91 13.21 19.94
C VAL A 147 -6.49 12.67 19.91
N TYR A 148 -6.05 12.24 18.73
CA TYR A 148 -4.68 11.79 18.52
C TYR A 148 -3.79 12.96 18.06
N PRO A 149 -2.57 13.09 18.61
CA PRO A 149 -1.57 13.99 18.05
C PRO A 149 -1.37 13.67 16.57
N SER A 150 -1.47 14.68 15.73
CA SER A 150 -1.44 14.51 14.28
C SER A 150 -0.81 15.71 13.58
N THR A 151 -0.23 15.46 12.40
CA THR A 151 0.42 16.49 11.59
C THR A 151 0.40 16.14 10.11
N VAL A 152 0.59 17.14 9.26
CA VAL A 152 0.85 16.92 7.83
C VAL A 152 2.34 17.10 7.58
N GLN A 153 2.99 16.07 7.05
CA GLN A 153 4.39 16.09 6.63
C GLN A 153 4.55 15.32 5.33
N ASN A 154 5.35 15.85 4.39
CA ASN A 154 5.53 15.30 3.04
C ASN A 154 4.21 14.95 2.32
N GLY A 155 3.18 15.80 2.46
CA GLY A 155 1.87 15.58 1.83
C GLY A 155 1.04 14.43 2.41
N ILE A 156 1.42 13.89 3.58
CA ILE A 156 0.76 12.76 4.25
C ILE A 156 0.26 13.23 5.62
N VAL A 157 -0.94 12.79 6.01
CA VAL A 157 -1.41 12.92 7.40
C VAL A 157 -0.76 11.82 8.23
N TRP A 158 -0.03 12.20 9.27
CA TRP A 158 0.57 11.32 10.25
C TRP A 158 -0.15 11.46 11.58
N PHE A 159 -0.25 10.36 12.33
CA PHE A 159 -0.79 10.38 13.69
C PHE A 159 0.05 9.52 14.64
N TRP A 160 -0.03 9.85 15.92
CA TRP A 160 0.55 9.11 17.03
C TRP A 160 -0.55 8.29 17.70
N PRO A 161 -0.45 6.96 17.82
CA PRO A 161 -1.54 6.08 18.24
C PRO A 161 -1.74 6.02 19.76
N SER A 162 -1.68 7.17 20.42
CA SER A 162 -1.99 7.33 21.84
C SER A 162 -2.67 8.68 22.10
N THR A 163 -3.73 8.64 22.91
CA THR A 163 -4.51 9.80 23.35
C THR A 163 -4.13 10.26 24.75
N ASP A 164 -3.13 9.64 25.35
CA ASP A 164 -2.62 10.03 26.67
C ASP A 164 -2.13 11.50 26.63
N PRO A 165 -2.58 12.36 27.57
CA PRO A 165 -2.17 13.75 27.66
C PRO A 165 -0.65 13.99 27.60
N GLN A 166 0.18 13.04 28.05
CA GLN A 166 1.65 13.17 28.01
C GLN A 166 2.21 13.30 26.59
N PHE A 167 1.48 12.80 25.58
CA PHE A 167 1.87 12.85 24.17
C PHE A 167 1.26 14.02 23.40
N LYS A 168 0.51 14.92 24.06
CA LYS A 168 -0.10 16.08 23.39
C LYS A 168 0.91 16.91 22.60
N ASP A 169 2.12 17.09 23.15
CA ASP A 169 3.22 17.84 22.54
C ASP A 169 4.28 16.93 21.89
N ILE A 170 3.94 15.68 21.53
CA ILE A 170 4.91 14.71 21.01
C ILE A 170 5.65 15.22 19.76
N LEU A 171 5.00 16.05 18.95
CA LEU A 171 5.59 16.72 17.79
C LEU A 171 6.86 17.54 18.09
N THR A 172 6.99 18.09 19.30
CA THR A 172 8.18 18.86 19.69
C THR A 172 9.35 17.96 20.09
N LYS A 173 9.06 16.70 20.48
CA LYS A 173 10.04 15.72 20.96
C LYS A 173 10.47 14.76 19.85
N LYS A 174 9.50 14.28 19.06
CA LYS A 174 9.71 13.30 17.99
C LYS A 174 8.82 13.67 16.81
N LYS A 175 9.41 13.87 15.63
CA LYS A 175 8.67 14.14 14.38
C LYS A 175 8.49 12.84 13.58
N PRO A 176 7.50 12.79 12.66
CA PRO A 176 7.44 11.70 11.69
C PRO A 176 8.72 11.63 10.85
N PRO A 177 9.05 10.47 10.26
CA PRO A 177 10.14 10.36 9.29
C PRO A 177 10.00 11.37 8.15
N TYR A 178 11.09 12.05 7.80
CA TYR A 178 11.11 13.10 6.77
C TYR A 178 11.95 12.67 5.57
N ILE A 179 11.38 12.78 4.37
CA ILE A 179 12.06 12.45 3.12
C ILE A 179 12.20 13.74 2.29
N PRO A 180 13.39 14.34 2.19
CA PRO A 180 13.58 15.63 1.53
C PRO A 180 13.08 15.68 0.08
N ALA A 181 13.23 14.58 -0.67
CA ALA A 181 12.82 14.50 -2.07
C ALA A 181 11.31 14.64 -2.31
N LEU A 182 10.47 14.46 -1.27
CA LEU A 182 9.03 14.64 -1.38
C LEU A 182 8.61 16.13 -1.34
N ASP A 183 9.44 17.00 -0.78
CA ASP A 183 9.19 18.45 -0.71
C ASP A 183 10.13 19.24 -1.64
N ASP A 184 11.05 18.58 -2.33
CA ASP A 184 11.96 19.18 -3.29
C ASP A 184 11.26 19.40 -4.64
N PRO A 185 11.10 20.66 -5.10
CA PRO A 185 10.42 20.96 -6.37
C PRO A 185 11.18 20.48 -7.62
N SER A 186 12.44 20.05 -7.49
CA SER A 186 13.19 19.43 -8.58
C SER A 186 12.78 17.98 -8.84
N PHE A 187 12.04 17.37 -7.91
CA PHE A 187 11.45 16.06 -8.05
C PHE A 187 9.97 16.14 -8.41
N THR A 188 9.51 15.17 -9.19
CA THR A 188 8.08 14.96 -9.45
C THR A 188 7.71 13.52 -9.13
N PHE A 189 6.48 13.33 -8.66
CA PHE A 189 5.93 12.03 -8.32
C PHE A 189 4.41 12.08 -8.23
N GLN A 190 3.83 10.89 -8.17
CA GLN A 190 2.44 10.66 -7.82
C GLN A 190 2.40 9.69 -6.65
N MET A 191 1.60 10.00 -5.63
CA MET A 191 1.36 9.08 -4.52
C MET A 191 0.30 8.05 -4.90
N PHE A 192 0.51 6.81 -4.48
CA PHE A 192 -0.42 5.69 -4.55
C PHE A 192 -0.72 5.22 -3.12
N ASN A 193 -1.95 4.82 -2.85
CA ASN A 193 -2.33 4.19 -1.59
C ASN A 193 -3.19 2.96 -1.86
N ARG A 194 -3.03 1.87 -1.12
CA ARG A 194 -3.91 0.69 -1.23
C ARG A 194 -3.92 -0.09 0.08
N ASP A 195 -5.11 -0.49 0.51
CA ASP A 195 -5.29 -1.50 1.56
C ASP A 195 -5.01 -2.89 0.98
N ILE A 196 -4.28 -3.70 1.72
CA ILE A 196 -3.69 -4.96 1.27
C ILE A 196 -4.17 -6.07 2.22
N PRO A 197 -4.77 -7.16 1.71
CA PRO A 197 -5.39 -8.17 2.54
C PRO A 197 -4.38 -9.25 3.00
N TYR A 198 -3.23 -8.81 3.49
CA TYR A 198 -2.26 -9.60 4.24
C TYR A 198 -1.45 -8.69 5.17
N GLY A 199 -0.82 -9.28 6.17
CA GLY A 199 -0.11 -8.58 7.24
C GLY A 199 1.06 -7.72 6.80
N TYR A 200 1.44 -6.80 7.69
CA TYR A 200 2.50 -5.82 7.48
C TYR A 200 3.87 -6.47 7.26
N GLU A 201 4.18 -7.53 8.02
CA GLU A 201 5.45 -8.25 7.95
C GLU A 201 5.67 -8.84 6.56
N ILE A 202 4.65 -9.45 5.99
CA ILE A 202 4.69 -10.03 4.63
C ILE A 202 4.79 -8.93 3.57
N LEU A 203 4.07 -7.81 3.74
CA LEU A 203 4.15 -6.68 2.83
C LEU A 203 5.56 -6.08 2.77
N ILE A 204 6.16 -5.82 3.92
CA ILE A 204 7.47 -5.17 3.94
C ILE A 204 8.58 -6.11 3.44
N GLU A 205 8.50 -7.40 3.73
CA GLU A 205 9.42 -8.41 3.20
C GLU A 205 9.35 -8.52 1.69
N ASN A 206 8.15 -8.55 1.12
CA ASN A 206 7.97 -8.57 -0.33
C ASN A 206 8.65 -7.35 -1.00
N LEU A 207 8.55 -6.18 -0.37
CA LEU A 207 9.15 -4.95 -0.91
C LEU A 207 10.67 -4.87 -0.69
N MET A 208 11.18 -5.56 0.33
CA MET A 208 12.61 -5.68 0.64
C MET A 208 13.34 -6.71 -0.23
N ASP A 209 12.62 -7.64 -0.86
CA ASP A 209 13.18 -8.65 -1.75
C ASP A 209 13.26 -8.13 -3.21
N PRO A 210 14.43 -7.75 -3.71
CA PRO A 210 14.57 -7.32 -5.09
C PRO A 210 14.51 -8.47 -6.12
N ALA A 211 14.64 -9.74 -5.70
CA ALA A 211 14.69 -10.88 -6.61
C ALA A 211 13.36 -11.08 -7.34
N HIS A 212 12.23 -10.83 -6.66
CA HIS A 212 10.91 -10.97 -7.28
C HIS A 212 10.67 -9.97 -8.44
N PHE A 213 11.39 -8.84 -8.50
CA PHE A 213 11.36 -7.93 -9.65
C PHE A 213 12.12 -8.46 -10.86
N THR A 214 13.21 -9.22 -10.65
CA THR A 214 14.05 -9.72 -11.76
C THR A 214 13.39 -10.85 -12.55
N VAL A 215 12.59 -11.70 -11.88
CA VAL A 215 11.79 -12.74 -12.54
C VAL A 215 10.68 -12.13 -13.41
N LYS A 216 10.18 -10.94 -13.08
CA LYS A 216 9.15 -10.23 -13.88
C LYS A 216 9.66 -9.76 -15.26
N LEU A 217 10.98 -9.71 -15.49
CA LEU A 217 11.58 -9.21 -16.74
C LEU A 217 12.08 -10.31 -17.70
N ASP A 218 12.34 -11.53 -17.22
CA ASP A 218 12.68 -12.70 -18.06
C ASP A 218 12.53 -14.02 -17.27
N ARG A 219 12.03 -15.09 -17.92
CA ARG A 219 11.63 -16.36 -17.29
C ARG A 219 12.81 -17.14 -16.69
N GLU A 220 14.04 -16.80 -17.09
CA GLU A 220 15.31 -17.33 -16.56
C GLU A 220 16.27 -16.22 -16.05
N GLY A 221 15.81 -14.96 -15.97
CA GLY A 221 16.65 -13.75 -15.80
C GLY A 221 17.18 -13.45 -14.40
N GLY A 222 17.12 -14.40 -13.46
CA GLY A 222 17.68 -14.24 -12.13
C GLY A 222 19.19 -14.02 -12.19
N ARG A 223 19.69 -12.96 -11.56
CA ARG A 223 21.13 -12.71 -11.39
C ARG A 223 21.46 -12.65 -9.91
N PRO A 224 22.66 -13.08 -9.49
CA PRO A 224 23.10 -12.86 -8.12
C PRO A 224 22.98 -11.39 -7.74
N LEU A 225 22.30 -11.12 -6.64
CA LEU A 225 22.18 -9.78 -6.06
C LEU A 225 23.05 -9.74 -4.80
N GLU A 226 24.06 -8.88 -4.82
CA GLU A 226 24.83 -8.58 -3.62
C GLU A 226 24.16 -7.47 -2.84
N ILE A 227 23.68 -7.82 -1.65
CA ILE A 227 23.13 -6.89 -0.67
C ILE A 227 24.02 -6.96 0.57
N ASN A 228 24.51 -5.80 0.99
CA ASN A 228 25.32 -5.66 2.20
C ASN A 228 24.54 -4.83 3.22
N VAL A 229 24.06 -5.49 4.27
CA VAL A 229 23.34 -4.84 5.36
C VAL A 229 24.34 -4.24 6.35
N GLY A 230 24.09 -3.00 6.75
CA GLY A 230 24.83 -2.32 7.80
C GLY A 230 24.45 -2.82 9.20
N LYS A 231 24.69 -1.97 10.21
CA LYS A 231 24.27 -2.26 11.57
C LYS A 231 22.73 -2.30 11.66
N ILE A 232 22.22 -3.28 12.39
CA ILE A 232 20.80 -3.38 12.78
C ILE A 232 20.67 -2.85 14.20
N ASP A 233 19.85 -1.81 14.39
CA ASP A 233 19.54 -1.22 15.68
C ASP A 233 18.02 -1.00 15.84
N LYS A 234 17.60 -0.49 17.00
CA LYS A 234 16.19 -0.25 17.32
C LYS A 234 15.51 0.72 16.34
N ASP A 235 16.29 1.64 15.75
CA ASP A 235 15.83 2.64 14.77
C ASP A 235 15.93 2.14 13.32
N GLY A 236 16.28 0.88 13.11
CA GLY A 236 16.21 0.18 11.83
C GLY A 236 17.57 -0.26 11.30
N PHE A 237 17.73 -0.21 9.98
CA PHE A 237 19.00 -0.55 9.31
C PHE A 237 19.09 0.04 7.91
N THR A 238 20.32 0.14 7.41
CA THR A 238 20.60 0.50 6.02
C THR A 238 21.21 -0.67 5.27
N ALA A 239 20.98 -0.75 3.96
CA ALA A 239 21.60 -1.75 3.10
C ALA A 239 22.09 -1.13 1.79
N LYS A 240 23.23 -1.63 1.30
CA LYS A 240 23.74 -1.30 -0.03
C LYS A 240 23.40 -2.41 -0.99
N GLN A 241 22.73 -2.06 -2.09
CA GLN A 241 22.36 -2.99 -3.15
C GLN A 241 22.77 -2.38 -4.50
N GLN A 242 23.78 -2.97 -5.14
CA GLN A 242 24.35 -2.46 -6.40
C GLN A 242 24.66 -0.94 -6.34
N ASN A 243 23.96 -0.13 -7.15
CA ASN A 243 24.12 1.33 -7.24
C ASN A 243 23.14 2.11 -6.37
N GLY A 244 22.45 1.44 -5.44
CA GLY A 244 21.45 2.04 -4.57
C GLY A 244 21.72 1.82 -3.09
N GLU A 245 21.31 2.81 -2.30
CA GLU A 245 21.27 2.72 -0.85
C GLU A 245 19.82 2.66 -0.40
N TRP A 246 19.54 1.70 0.47
CA TRP A 246 18.22 1.40 1.03
C TRP A 246 18.25 1.57 2.54
N ALA A 247 17.12 1.94 3.11
CA ALA A 247 16.94 2.10 4.54
C ALA A 247 15.56 1.59 4.95
N PHE A 248 15.54 0.81 6.03
CA PHE A 248 14.34 0.53 6.80
C PHE A 248 14.36 1.43 8.04
N VAL A 249 13.30 2.22 8.19
CA VAL A 249 13.04 3.07 9.35
C VAL A 249 11.70 2.63 9.95
N PRO A 250 11.71 2.01 11.13
CA PRO A 250 10.51 1.51 11.76
C PRO A 250 9.59 2.67 12.20
N PRO A 251 8.27 2.43 12.32
CA PRO A 251 7.61 1.14 12.16
C PRO A 251 7.16 0.84 10.73
N CYS A 252 7.31 1.75 9.77
CA CYS A 252 6.56 1.64 8.52
C CYS A 252 7.30 2.07 7.25
N LEU A 253 8.51 2.60 7.31
CA LEU A 253 9.16 3.20 6.14
C LEU A 253 10.29 2.28 5.62
N PHE A 254 10.18 1.89 4.35
CA PHE A 254 11.27 1.29 3.59
C PHE A 254 11.49 2.11 2.32
N HIS A 255 12.70 2.63 2.13
CA HIS A 255 12.99 3.47 0.98
C HIS A 255 14.40 3.27 0.45
N GLY A 256 14.59 3.58 -0.82
CA GLY A 256 15.90 3.55 -1.45
C GLY A 256 16.04 4.57 -2.55
N SER A 257 17.28 4.88 -2.89
CA SER A 257 17.61 5.76 -4.01
C SER A 257 18.39 5.00 -5.07
N ILE A 258 18.12 5.30 -6.34
CA ILE A 258 18.79 4.73 -7.50
C ILE A 258 19.34 5.88 -8.31
N THR A 259 20.66 5.90 -8.49
CA THR A 259 21.34 6.87 -9.35
C THR A 259 21.53 6.29 -10.74
N ILE A 260 20.98 6.96 -11.76
CA ILE A 260 21.03 6.52 -13.16
C ILE A 260 22.10 7.34 -13.90
N GLY A 261 23.16 6.66 -14.35
CA GLY A 261 24.16 7.24 -15.26
C GLY A 261 25.32 8.01 -14.62
N GLY A 262 25.56 7.85 -13.31
CA GLY A 262 26.79 8.27 -12.65
C GLY A 262 27.76 7.10 -12.49
N LYS A 263 29.04 7.28 -12.81
CA LYS A 263 30.07 6.34 -12.34
C LYS A 263 30.11 6.37 -10.81
N PRO A 264 30.36 5.25 -10.12
CA PRO A 264 30.67 5.28 -8.68
C PRO A 264 31.85 6.22 -8.46
N ASN A 265 31.82 7.01 -7.38
CA ASN A 265 32.86 7.95 -7.01
C ASN A 265 34.26 7.27 -6.97
N GLU A 266 35.00 7.33 -8.07
CA GLU A 266 36.46 7.37 -8.02
C GLU A 266 36.82 8.80 -7.63
N SER A 267 37.23 8.97 -6.37
CA SER A 267 37.90 10.16 -5.89
C SER A 267 39.27 10.26 -6.58
N ASP A 268 39.29 10.66 -7.84
CA ASP A 268 40.54 10.89 -8.56
C ASP A 268 40.79 12.39 -8.67
N GLY A 269 41.82 12.82 -7.94
CA GLY A 269 42.30 14.18 -7.90
C GLY A 269 42.81 14.59 -9.27
N SER A 270 41.95 15.20 -10.08
CA SER A 270 42.38 15.90 -11.29
C SER A 270 41.55 17.15 -11.51
N THR A 271 42.14 18.27 -11.13
CA THR A 271 41.70 19.62 -11.47
C THR A 271 41.80 19.80 -12.99
N LYS A 272 40.67 19.74 -13.71
CA LYS A 272 40.48 20.46 -14.99
C LYS A 272 39.01 20.45 -15.45
N GLY A 273 38.45 21.66 -15.57
CA GLY A 273 37.25 21.95 -16.36
C GLY A 273 35.94 21.97 -15.58
N LYS A 274 35.49 23.15 -15.14
CA LYS A 274 34.11 23.40 -14.70
C LYS A 274 33.16 23.36 -15.91
N VAL A 275 32.87 22.17 -16.42
CA VAL A 275 31.63 21.95 -17.19
C VAL A 275 30.54 21.83 -16.14
N ALA A 276 29.48 22.64 -16.23
CA ALA A 276 28.31 22.51 -15.39
C ALA A 276 27.74 21.09 -15.56
N GLN A 277 28.10 20.17 -14.66
CA GLN A 277 27.59 18.82 -14.67
C GLN A 277 26.08 18.92 -14.45
N LYS A 278 25.29 18.39 -15.40
CA LYS A 278 23.85 18.22 -15.18
C LYS A 278 23.68 17.43 -13.88
N PRO A 279 22.71 17.80 -13.02
CA PRO A 279 22.48 17.05 -11.79
C PRO A 279 22.28 15.57 -12.13
N PRO A 280 22.84 14.65 -11.33
CA PRO A 280 22.70 13.22 -11.57
C PRO A 280 21.22 12.84 -11.60
N ARG A 281 20.85 11.95 -12.52
CA ARG A 281 19.47 11.46 -12.59
C ARG A 281 19.23 10.56 -11.38
N GLN A 282 18.27 10.93 -10.56
CA GLN A 282 17.93 10.23 -9.34
C GLN A 282 16.46 9.83 -9.39
N ALA A 283 16.19 8.59 -9.02
CA ALA A 283 14.87 8.09 -8.69
C ALA A 283 14.91 7.53 -7.26
N LEU A 284 13.87 7.79 -6.50
CA LEU A 284 13.65 7.18 -5.20
C LEU A 284 12.48 6.21 -5.30
N LEU A 285 12.52 5.18 -4.46
CA LEU A 285 11.39 4.31 -4.18
C LEU A 285 11.10 4.44 -2.70
N ILE A 286 9.88 4.85 -2.37
CA ILE A 286 9.43 5.11 -1.01
C ILE A 286 8.21 4.25 -0.77
N PHE A 287 8.33 3.29 0.13
CA PHE A 287 7.26 2.42 0.57
C PHE A 287 6.96 2.71 2.03
N ILE A 288 5.72 3.08 2.31
CA ILE A 288 5.22 3.26 3.67
C ILE A 288 4.20 2.14 3.91
N CYS A 289 4.65 1.09 4.59
CA CYS A 289 3.91 -0.12 4.92
C CYS A 289 3.25 0.05 6.29
N ILE A 290 1.94 0.15 6.34
CA ILE A 290 1.19 0.53 7.54
C ILE A 290 0.49 -0.72 8.08
N PRO A 291 0.75 -1.12 9.33
CA PRO A 291 -0.02 -2.17 9.98
C PRO A 291 -1.46 -1.70 10.21
N VAL A 292 -2.45 -2.39 9.61
CA VAL A 292 -3.87 -2.03 9.73
C VAL A 292 -4.52 -2.88 10.83
N SER A 293 -4.47 -4.20 10.70
CA SER A 293 -4.90 -5.19 11.68
C SER A 293 -4.19 -6.52 11.37
N PRO A 294 -4.30 -7.57 12.20
CA PRO A 294 -3.83 -8.90 11.80
C PRO A 294 -4.40 -9.30 10.43
N GLY A 295 -3.52 -9.78 9.54
CA GLY A 295 -3.87 -10.14 8.16
C GLY A 295 -4.21 -8.98 7.24
N ASN A 296 -3.99 -7.72 7.64
CA ASN A 296 -4.28 -6.56 6.80
C ASN A 296 -3.23 -5.46 7.00
N SER A 297 -2.81 -4.87 5.88
CA SER A 297 -1.87 -3.75 5.85
C SER A 297 -2.32 -2.70 4.86
N ARG A 298 -1.65 -1.54 4.84
CA ARG A 298 -1.84 -0.52 3.82
C ARG A 298 -0.48 -0.13 3.27
N LEU A 299 -0.39 -0.01 1.95
CA LEU A 299 0.79 0.54 1.28
C LEU A 299 0.50 1.97 0.85
N ILE A 300 1.34 2.92 1.25
CA ILE A 300 1.51 4.19 0.54
C ILE A 300 2.83 4.13 -0.22
N PHE A 301 2.78 4.41 -1.52
CA PHE A 301 3.94 4.37 -2.41
C PHE A 301 4.14 5.72 -3.09
N ALA A 302 5.39 6.16 -3.15
CA ALA A 302 5.82 7.28 -3.97
C ALA A 302 7.14 6.95 -4.65
N SER A 303 7.30 7.43 -5.90
CA SER A 303 8.57 7.35 -6.61
C SER A 303 9.01 8.71 -7.14
N PRO A 304 9.58 9.57 -6.27
CA PRO A 304 10.21 10.83 -6.68
C PRO A 304 11.31 10.61 -7.70
N ARG A 305 11.28 11.41 -8.76
CA ARG A 305 12.35 11.45 -9.77
C ARG A 305 12.62 12.87 -10.24
N ASN A 306 13.88 13.19 -10.51
CA ASN A 306 14.30 14.49 -11.03
C ASN A 306 14.48 14.51 -12.56
N PHE A 307 14.02 13.46 -13.24
CA PHE A 307 14.13 13.30 -14.69
C PHE A 307 12.81 12.81 -15.28
N ALA A 308 12.64 13.06 -16.58
CA ALA A 308 11.47 12.64 -17.34
C ALA A 308 10.11 13.08 -16.76
N GLY A 309 10.07 14.22 -16.05
CA GLY A 309 8.84 14.76 -15.48
C GLY A 309 7.78 15.18 -16.51
N TRP A 310 8.16 15.32 -17.79
CA TRP A 310 7.21 15.52 -18.89
C TRP A 310 6.18 14.38 -19.00
N ILE A 311 6.50 13.18 -18.51
CA ILE A 311 5.55 12.04 -18.48
C ILE A 311 4.33 12.37 -17.63
N ASP A 312 4.51 13.10 -16.52
CA ASP A 312 3.42 13.41 -15.58
C ASP A 312 2.42 14.42 -16.16
N LEU A 313 2.78 15.10 -17.26
CA LEU A 313 1.87 15.96 -18.04
C LEU A 313 0.87 15.16 -18.88
N PHE A 314 1.23 13.94 -19.28
CA PHE A 314 0.40 13.09 -20.14
C PHE A 314 -0.22 11.91 -19.38
N VAL A 315 0.41 11.48 -18.29
CA VAL A 315 -0.05 10.37 -17.46
C VAL A 315 -0.74 10.91 -16.22
N SER A 316 -2.06 10.98 -16.29
CA SER A 316 -2.88 11.31 -15.11
C SER A 316 -2.71 10.28 -13.99
N ARG A 317 -3.00 10.70 -12.76
CA ARG A 317 -2.75 9.89 -11.55
C ARG A 317 -3.44 8.53 -11.57
N TRP A 318 -4.70 8.46 -12.02
CA TRP A 318 -5.42 7.19 -12.10
C TRP A 318 -4.85 6.25 -13.17
N ILE A 319 -4.30 6.77 -14.27
CA ILE A 319 -3.63 5.94 -15.29
C ILE A 319 -2.33 5.37 -14.72
N PHE A 320 -1.54 6.18 -14.03
CA PHE A 320 -0.35 5.70 -13.32
C PHE A 320 -0.71 4.60 -12.31
N HIS A 321 -1.80 4.76 -11.56
CA HIS A 321 -2.27 3.78 -10.59
C HIS A 321 -2.73 2.46 -11.22
N ILE A 322 -3.21 2.43 -12.47
CA ILE A 322 -3.53 1.16 -13.16
C ILE A 322 -2.29 0.26 -13.21
N ASN A 323 -1.13 0.81 -13.57
CA ASN A 323 0.11 0.04 -13.63
C ASN A 323 0.57 -0.41 -12.24
N GLN A 324 0.48 0.45 -11.23
CA GLN A 324 0.84 0.07 -9.86
C GLN A 324 -0.06 -1.05 -9.33
N ASN A 325 -1.37 -0.98 -9.58
CA ASN A 325 -2.29 -2.04 -9.19
C ASN A 325 -1.98 -3.38 -9.87
N LEU A 326 -1.56 -3.37 -11.14
CA LEU A 326 -1.17 -4.60 -11.83
C LEU A 326 0.09 -5.25 -11.22
N ILE A 327 1.03 -4.44 -10.72
CA ILE A 327 2.22 -4.93 -10.02
C ILE A 327 1.82 -5.55 -8.69
N ILE A 328 0.99 -4.87 -7.89
CA ILE A 328 0.54 -5.40 -6.59
C ILE A 328 -0.29 -6.67 -6.76
N ASP A 329 -1.16 -6.71 -7.77
CA ASP A 329 -2.01 -7.88 -8.01
C ASP A 329 -1.23 -9.13 -8.43
N SER A 330 -0.01 -8.99 -8.95
CA SER A 330 0.81 -10.16 -9.27
C SER A 330 1.19 -10.94 -8.03
N ASP A 331 1.34 -10.28 -6.89
CA ASP A 331 1.88 -10.90 -5.69
C ASP A 331 0.78 -11.11 -4.64
N LEU A 332 -0.35 -10.40 -4.76
CA LEU A 332 -1.37 -10.28 -3.72
C LEU A 332 -1.91 -11.62 -3.20
N TYR A 333 -2.35 -12.50 -4.10
CA TYR A 333 -2.91 -13.79 -3.68
C TYR A 333 -1.85 -14.73 -3.11
N LEU A 334 -0.65 -14.73 -3.71
CA LEU A 334 0.48 -15.54 -3.25
C LEU A 334 0.82 -15.18 -1.80
N LEU A 335 1.02 -13.88 -1.53
CA LEU A 335 1.41 -13.36 -0.23
C LEU A 335 0.32 -13.58 0.84
N HIS A 336 -0.96 -13.49 0.47
CA HIS A 336 -2.06 -13.84 1.37
C HIS A 336 -2.02 -15.31 1.82
N VAL A 337 -1.70 -16.22 0.90
CA VAL A 337 -1.57 -17.65 1.22
C VAL A 337 -0.28 -17.91 2.02
N GLU A 338 0.80 -17.23 1.68
CA GLU A 338 2.08 -17.31 2.37
C GLU A 338 1.95 -16.91 3.84
N GLU A 339 1.30 -15.79 4.15
CA GLU A 339 1.04 -15.35 5.53
C GLU A 339 0.40 -16.47 6.37
N LYS A 340 -0.60 -17.14 5.81
CA LYS A 340 -1.31 -18.21 6.53
C LYS A 340 -0.43 -19.41 6.85
N LYS A 341 0.48 -19.77 5.94
CA LYS A 341 1.48 -20.81 6.20
C LYS A 341 2.49 -20.36 7.24
N MET A 342 2.89 -19.09 7.21
CA MET A 342 3.80 -18.52 8.19
C MET A 342 3.22 -18.55 9.62
N MET A 343 1.89 -18.51 9.76
CA MET A 343 1.21 -18.67 11.05
C MET A 343 1.22 -20.11 11.60
N GLU A 344 1.65 -21.11 10.83
CA GLU A 344 1.74 -22.50 11.29
C GLU A 344 2.94 -22.76 12.21
N SER A 345 3.90 -21.81 12.30
CA SER A 345 5.02 -21.85 13.23
C SER A 345 5.08 -20.63 14.14
N ASP A 346 5.90 -20.71 15.20
CA ASP A 346 6.26 -19.53 15.97
C ASP A 346 6.99 -18.52 15.04
N PRO A 347 6.60 -17.23 15.02
CA PRO A 347 7.26 -16.20 14.20
C PRO A 347 8.76 -16.06 14.45
N ARG A 348 9.24 -16.43 15.65
CA ARG A 348 10.67 -16.38 16.02
C ARG A 348 11.51 -17.47 15.37
N ASP A 349 10.84 -18.52 14.88
CA ASP A 349 11.43 -19.71 14.26
C ASP A 349 11.09 -19.81 12.76
N TRP A 350 10.86 -18.67 12.10
CA TRP A 350 10.44 -18.58 10.69
C TRP A 350 11.33 -19.38 9.70
N GLN A 351 12.61 -19.58 10.00
CA GLN A 351 13.54 -20.38 9.20
C GLN A 351 13.20 -21.88 9.16
N LYS A 352 12.34 -22.37 10.07
CA LYS A 352 11.81 -23.75 9.99
C LYS A 352 10.84 -23.92 8.82
N LEU A 353 10.18 -22.84 8.39
CA LEU A 353 9.19 -22.86 7.32
C LEU A 353 9.75 -22.46 5.96
N CYS A 354 10.74 -21.57 5.93
CA CYS A 354 11.30 -21.06 4.68
C CYS A 354 12.84 -21.02 4.72
N PHE A 355 13.42 -21.25 3.55
CA PHE A 355 14.86 -21.33 3.36
C PHE A 355 15.31 -20.18 2.45
N VAL A 356 16.14 -19.28 3.00
CA VAL A 356 16.64 -18.07 2.31
C VAL A 356 18.17 -18.09 2.23
N PRO A 357 18.74 -18.90 1.32
CA PRO A 357 20.17 -19.19 1.34
C PRO A 357 21.07 -18.12 0.72
N THR A 358 20.50 -17.09 0.08
CA THR A 358 21.27 -16.21 -0.79
C THR A 358 21.43 -14.81 -0.23
N LYS A 359 22.44 -14.07 -0.71
CA LYS A 359 22.59 -12.64 -0.38
C LYS A 359 21.46 -11.77 -0.94
N ALA A 360 20.65 -12.27 -1.88
CA ALA A 360 19.47 -11.54 -2.35
C ALA A 360 18.42 -11.38 -1.24
N ASP A 361 18.43 -12.28 -0.25
CA ASP A 361 17.49 -12.30 0.87
C ASP A 361 17.96 -11.45 2.06
N ALA A 362 19.12 -10.79 1.97
CA ALA A 362 19.77 -10.20 3.14
C ALA A 362 18.93 -9.12 3.84
N ASN A 363 18.14 -8.33 3.09
CA ASN A 363 17.22 -7.34 3.69
C ASN A 363 16.09 -8.02 4.47
N VAL A 364 15.52 -9.10 3.93
CA VAL A 364 14.47 -9.89 4.60
C VAL A 364 15.02 -10.51 5.87
N VAL A 365 16.20 -11.11 5.81
CA VAL A 365 16.89 -11.66 6.99
C VAL A 365 17.16 -10.57 8.03
N ALA A 366 17.62 -9.39 7.61
CA ALA A 366 17.86 -8.26 8.51
C ALA A 366 16.59 -7.77 9.19
N PHE A 367 15.48 -7.65 8.45
CA PHE A 367 14.19 -7.29 9.02
C PHE A 367 13.67 -8.35 9.99
N ARG A 368 13.77 -9.63 9.65
CA ARG A 368 13.39 -10.74 10.56
C ARG A 368 14.25 -10.77 11.82
N LYS A 369 15.55 -10.48 11.73
CA LYS A 369 16.42 -10.29 12.91
C LYS A 369 15.99 -9.09 13.75
N TRP A 370 15.69 -7.96 13.10
CA TRP A 370 15.22 -6.74 13.76
C TRP A 370 13.91 -6.99 14.53
N ILE A 371 12.89 -7.56 13.90
CA ILE A 371 11.59 -7.79 14.54
C ILE A 371 11.68 -8.87 15.63
N LYS A 372 12.53 -9.90 15.46
CA LYS A 372 12.82 -10.89 16.50
C LYS A 372 13.46 -10.24 17.72
N LYS A 373 14.50 -9.41 17.52
CA LYS A 373 15.24 -8.77 18.60
C LYS A 373 14.38 -7.73 19.33
N TYR A 374 13.78 -6.78 18.61
CA TYR A 374 13.14 -5.63 19.24
C TYR A 374 11.63 -5.79 19.47
N SER A 375 10.99 -6.83 18.92
CA SER A 375 9.53 -6.97 18.95
C SER A 375 9.05 -8.41 19.16
N ASP A 376 9.88 -9.27 19.75
CA ASP A 376 9.54 -10.68 20.03
C ASP A 376 9.07 -11.46 18.78
N GLY A 377 9.48 -11.03 17.58
CA GLY A 377 9.23 -11.69 16.30
C GLY A 377 7.96 -11.25 15.55
N GLN A 378 7.16 -10.34 16.09
CA GLN A 378 5.86 -9.95 15.52
C GLN A 378 5.42 -8.56 15.97
N ILE A 379 4.44 -7.95 15.29
CA ILE A 379 3.79 -6.73 15.81
C ILE A 379 3.14 -6.98 17.18
N ASN A 380 3.29 -6.01 18.09
CA ASN A 380 2.49 -5.94 19.31
C ASN A 380 1.16 -5.22 19.02
N TRP A 381 0.09 -6.00 18.83
CA TRP A 381 -1.26 -5.50 18.58
C TRP A 381 -2.01 -5.04 19.85
N GLY A 382 -1.35 -5.03 21.02
CA GLY A 382 -1.98 -4.75 22.31
C GLY A 382 -3.01 -5.83 22.69
N ASN A 383 -3.98 -5.46 23.53
CA ASN A 383 -4.97 -6.40 24.08
C ASN A 383 -6.18 -6.63 23.17
N ASN A 384 -6.24 -5.99 22.00
CA ASN A 384 -7.45 -5.95 21.16
C ASN A 384 -7.52 -7.09 20.13
N PHE A 385 -6.46 -7.86 19.97
CA PHE A 385 -6.39 -8.93 18.98
C PHE A 385 -5.80 -10.20 19.61
N ASP A 386 -6.48 -11.33 19.41
CA ASP A 386 -5.79 -12.61 19.47
C ASP A 386 -4.96 -12.77 18.18
N ARG A 387 -3.93 -13.62 18.21
CA ARG A 387 -3.02 -13.81 17.05
C ARG A 387 -3.72 -14.44 15.82
N SER A 388 -5.04 -14.54 15.79
CA SER A 388 -5.75 -15.21 14.70
C SER A 388 -5.84 -14.32 13.46
N LEU A 389 -5.71 -14.94 12.29
CA LEU A 389 -5.99 -14.29 11.02
C LEU A 389 -7.46 -14.44 10.66
N PRO A 390 -8.06 -13.46 9.97
CA PRO A 390 -9.40 -13.60 9.44
C PRO A 390 -9.50 -14.77 8.44
N PRO A 391 -10.69 -15.37 8.29
CA PRO A 391 -10.94 -16.38 7.27
C PRO A 391 -10.65 -15.82 5.88
N SER A 392 -10.12 -16.65 4.98
CA SER A 392 -9.86 -16.21 3.61
C SER A 392 -11.18 -15.98 2.88
N PRO A 393 -11.43 -14.78 2.33
CA PRO A 393 -12.55 -14.59 1.43
C PRO A 393 -12.27 -15.29 0.08
N PRO A 394 -13.29 -15.44 -0.78
CA PRO A 394 -13.10 -15.86 -2.17
C PRO A 394 -12.07 -14.98 -2.89
N ARG A 395 -11.32 -15.57 -3.84
CA ARG A 395 -10.25 -14.89 -4.57
C ARG A 395 -10.70 -13.59 -5.22
N GLU A 396 -11.92 -13.55 -5.75
CA GLU A 396 -12.51 -12.38 -6.40
C GLU A 396 -12.74 -11.21 -5.43
N GLN A 397 -13.10 -11.52 -4.18
CA GLN A 397 -13.27 -10.51 -3.13
C GLN A 397 -11.90 -10.03 -2.63
N LEU A 398 -10.96 -10.96 -2.43
CA LEU A 398 -9.58 -10.65 -2.02
C LEU A 398 -8.90 -9.69 -3.00
N MET A 399 -9.11 -9.90 -4.30
CA MET A 399 -8.51 -9.11 -5.37
C MET A 399 -9.38 -7.94 -5.84
N ASP A 400 -10.48 -7.60 -5.15
CA ASP A 400 -11.31 -6.45 -5.52
C ASP A 400 -10.58 -5.13 -5.23
N ARG A 401 -10.12 -4.49 -6.31
CA ARG A 401 -9.46 -3.18 -6.30
C ARG A 401 -10.37 -2.07 -5.85
N TYR A 402 -11.68 -2.22 -5.97
CA TYR A 402 -12.60 -1.14 -5.65
C TYR A 402 -12.50 -0.78 -4.17
N TRP A 403 -12.62 -1.79 -3.32
CA TRP A 403 -12.58 -1.63 -1.87
C TRP A 403 -11.17 -1.42 -1.33
N SER A 404 -10.17 -2.07 -1.92
CA SER A 404 -8.78 -1.91 -1.50
C SER A 404 -8.15 -0.58 -1.94
N HIS A 405 -8.60 0.03 -3.04
CA HIS A 405 -7.95 1.21 -3.63
C HIS A 405 -8.92 2.27 -4.15
N VAL A 406 -9.85 1.94 -5.05
CA VAL A 406 -10.60 2.95 -5.81
C VAL A 406 -11.43 3.85 -4.91
N VAL A 407 -12.09 3.31 -3.88
CA VAL A 407 -12.85 4.12 -2.92
C VAL A 407 -11.97 5.08 -2.11
N ASN A 408 -10.72 4.70 -1.89
CA ASN A 408 -9.73 5.40 -1.06
C ASN A 408 -8.79 6.32 -1.87
N CYS A 409 -8.95 6.38 -3.19
CA CYS A 409 -8.11 7.19 -4.08
C CYS A 409 -8.98 8.20 -4.84
N SER A 410 -8.80 9.49 -4.58
CA SER A 410 -9.66 10.55 -5.14
C SER A 410 -9.66 10.56 -6.68
N SER A 411 -8.48 10.38 -7.29
CA SER A 411 -8.32 10.32 -8.75
C SER A 411 -8.95 9.07 -9.36
N CYS A 412 -8.77 7.89 -8.75
CA CYS A 412 -9.32 6.65 -9.29
C CYS A 412 -10.84 6.58 -9.09
N ASN A 413 -11.36 7.08 -7.96
CA ASN A 413 -12.79 7.21 -7.70
C ASN A 413 -13.47 8.12 -8.73
N ALA A 414 -12.88 9.29 -9.00
CA ALA A 414 -13.39 10.24 -9.98
C ALA A 414 -13.37 9.65 -11.40
N ALA A 415 -12.28 8.98 -11.78
CA ALA A 415 -12.17 8.29 -13.07
C ALA A 415 -13.21 7.18 -13.19
N TYR A 416 -13.33 6.32 -12.17
CA TYR A 416 -14.33 5.25 -12.13
C TYR A 416 -15.74 5.80 -12.33
N LYS A 417 -16.15 6.82 -11.58
CA LYS A 417 -17.48 7.44 -11.71
C LYS A 417 -17.71 8.03 -13.10
N SER A 418 -16.72 8.76 -13.62
CA SER A 418 -16.82 9.42 -14.93
C SER A 418 -16.91 8.41 -16.08
N LEU A 419 -16.11 7.33 -16.02
CA LEU A 419 -16.14 6.26 -17.02
C LEU A 419 -17.45 5.47 -16.97
N ASN A 420 -17.99 5.16 -15.78
CA ASN A 420 -19.31 4.52 -15.68
C ASN A 420 -20.43 5.43 -16.22
N ALA A 421 -20.38 6.73 -15.93
CA ALA A 421 -21.36 7.68 -16.49
C ALA A 421 -21.27 7.75 -18.03
N LEU A 422 -20.06 7.70 -18.58
CA LEU A 422 -19.85 7.61 -20.03
C LEU A 422 -20.39 6.30 -20.62
N GLU A 423 -20.14 5.16 -19.96
CA GLU A 423 -20.67 3.85 -20.36
C GLU A 423 -22.19 3.90 -20.51
N VAL A 424 -22.88 4.38 -19.48
CA VAL A 424 -24.35 4.51 -19.47
C VAL A 424 -24.81 5.49 -20.55
N SER A 425 -24.11 6.62 -20.71
CA SER A 425 -24.46 7.62 -21.73
C SER A 425 -24.36 7.06 -23.14
N LEU A 426 -23.34 6.25 -23.43
CA LEU A 426 -23.19 5.55 -24.71
C LEU A 426 -24.32 4.55 -24.96
N GLN A 427 -24.76 3.82 -23.92
CA GLN A 427 -25.90 2.90 -24.02
C GLN A 427 -27.21 3.66 -24.32
N VAL A 428 -27.47 4.75 -23.59
CA VAL A 428 -28.64 5.62 -23.80
C VAL A 428 -28.64 6.19 -25.21
N PHE A 429 -27.50 6.71 -25.68
CA PHE A 429 -27.38 7.25 -27.04
C PHE A 429 -27.63 6.18 -28.11
N SER A 430 -27.12 4.96 -27.90
CA SER A 430 -27.37 3.83 -28.79
C SER A 430 -28.87 3.51 -28.89
N VAL A 431 -29.55 3.34 -27.75
CA VAL A 431 -30.99 3.02 -27.71
C VAL A 431 -31.83 4.14 -28.32
N ALA A 432 -31.52 5.39 -27.98
CA ALA A 432 -32.22 6.56 -28.52
C ALA A 432 -32.04 6.66 -30.05
N SER A 433 -30.84 6.43 -30.56
CA SER A 433 -30.57 6.44 -32.00
C SER A 433 -31.36 5.38 -32.76
N VAL A 434 -31.44 4.15 -32.21
CA VAL A 434 -32.27 3.08 -32.78
C VAL A 434 -33.75 3.44 -32.73
N ALA A 435 -34.23 3.99 -31.60
CA ALA A 435 -35.62 4.41 -31.45
C ALA A 435 -36.00 5.52 -32.44
N ILE A 436 -35.13 6.51 -32.65
CA ILE A 436 -35.33 7.58 -33.65
C ILE A 436 -35.47 6.97 -35.04
N VAL A 437 -34.52 6.11 -35.44
CA VAL A 437 -34.55 5.45 -36.75
C VAL A 437 -35.82 4.61 -36.95
N ALA A 438 -36.28 3.92 -35.90
CA ALA A 438 -37.48 3.10 -35.93
C ALA A 438 -38.78 3.92 -36.00
N ALA A 439 -38.82 5.08 -35.33
CA ALA A 439 -40.01 5.94 -35.28
C ALA A 439 -40.14 6.87 -36.49
N THR A 440 -39.04 7.23 -37.16
CA THR A 440 -39.07 8.09 -38.36
C THR A 440 -39.64 7.34 -39.56
N LYS A 441 -40.68 7.91 -40.19
CA LYS A 441 -41.26 7.37 -41.43
C LYS A 441 -40.26 7.45 -42.58
N GLN A 442 -40.38 6.52 -43.53
CA GLN A 442 -39.60 6.54 -44.77
C GLN A 442 -39.78 7.89 -45.49
N GLY A 443 -38.66 8.52 -45.87
CA GLY A 443 -38.63 9.83 -46.54
C GLY A 443 -38.53 11.05 -45.62
N MET A 444 -38.70 10.91 -44.30
CA MET A 444 -38.53 12.04 -43.35
C MET A 444 -37.06 12.37 -43.04
N ILE A 445 -36.17 11.39 -43.16
CA ILE A 445 -34.73 11.55 -43.02
C ILE A 445 -34.04 10.97 -44.26
N SER A 446 -32.92 11.55 -44.66
CA SER A 446 -32.14 11.02 -45.78
C SER A 446 -31.61 9.62 -45.45
N VAL A 447 -31.43 8.79 -46.49
CA VAL A 447 -30.83 7.45 -46.32
C VAL A 447 -29.44 7.55 -45.68
N ALA A 448 -28.66 8.57 -46.05
CA ALA A 448 -27.36 8.85 -45.44
C ALA A 448 -27.49 9.11 -43.94
N ALA A 449 -28.37 10.03 -43.51
CA ALA A 449 -28.57 10.35 -42.09
C ALA A 449 -29.06 9.13 -41.29
N ARG A 450 -29.98 8.34 -41.87
CA ARG A 450 -30.45 7.09 -41.27
C ARG A 450 -29.31 6.09 -41.07
N ASN A 451 -28.48 5.88 -42.09
CA ASN A 451 -27.33 4.98 -42.01
C ASN A 451 -26.29 5.48 -40.99
N THR A 452 -26.02 6.79 -40.95
CA THR A 452 -25.13 7.39 -39.94
C THR A 452 -25.63 7.15 -38.52
N LEU A 453 -26.92 7.33 -38.26
CA LEU A 453 -27.51 7.08 -36.93
C LEU A 453 -27.40 5.60 -36.53
N VAL A 454 -27.63 4.67 -37.46
CA VAL A 454 -27.47 3.24 -37.19
C VAL A 454 -26.02 2.90 -36.87
N VAL A 455 -25.06 3.39 -37.66
CA VAL A 455 -23.63 3.17 -37.41
C VAL A 455 -23.20 3.77 -36.07
N ALA A 456 -23.63 5.00 -35.77
CA ALA A 456 -23.35 5.65 -34.50
C ALA A 456 -23.92 4.86 -33.32
N ALA A 457 -25.15 4.34 -33.44
CA ALA A 457 -25.76 3.49 -32.42
C ALA A 457 -24.92 2.24 -32.14
N VAL A 458 -24.51 1.52 -33.20
CA VAL A 458 -23.67 0.32 -33.08
C VAL A 458 -22.32 0.66 -32.44
N LEU A 459 -21.66 1.73 -32.88
CA LEU A 459 -20.37 2.16 -32.30
C LEU A 459 -20.50 2.54 -30.83
N CYS A 460 -21.56 3.24 -30.44
CA CYS A 460 -21.83 3.56 -29.04
C CYS A 460 -22.10 2.30 -28.20
N PHE A 461 -22.87 1.34 -28.72
CA PHE A 461 -23.08 0.07 -28.02
C PHE A 461 -21.77 -0.71 -27.83
N VAL A 462 -20.99 -0.90 -28.90
CA VAL A 462 -19.69 -1.60 -28.85
C VAL A 462 -18.73 -0.87 -27.92
N GLY A 463 -18.66 0.46 -28.03
CA GLY A 463 -17.86 1.31 -27.15
C GLY A 463 -18.26 1.15 -25.68
N SER A 464 -19.56 1.07 -25.37
CA SER A 464 -20.04 0.84 -24.00
C SER A 464 -19.62 -0.54 -23.47
N LYS A 465 -19.66 -1.59 -24.29
CA LYS A 465 -19.24 -2.94 -23.87
C LYS A 465 -17.74 -3.02 -23.65
N TRP A 466 -16.95 -2.39 -24.52
CA TRP A 466 -15.52 -2.25 -24.32
C TRP A 466 -15.21 -1.48 -23.03
N LEU A 467 -15.92 -0.37 -22.79
CA LEU A 467 -15.72 0.47 -21.61
C LEU A 467 -16.09 -0.27 -20.32
N SER A 468 -17.19 -1.02 -20.32
CA SER A 468 -17.61 -1.88 -19.20
C SER A 468 -16.52 -2.90 -18.84
N HIS A 469 -15.95 -3.58 -19.85
CA HIS A 469 -14.83 -4.50 -19.64
C HIS A 469 -13.57 -3.79 -19.14
N PHE A 470 -13.23 -2.62 -19.71
CA PHE A 470 -12.11 -1.79 -19.29
C PHE A 470 -12.26 -1.36 -17.82
N ILE A 471 -13.44 -0.88 -17.42
CA ILE A 471 -13.75 -0.47 -16.05
C ILE A 471 -13.59 -1.65 -15.10
N HIS A 472 -14.21 -2.78 -15.43
CA HIS A 472 -14.13 -3.98 -14.60
C HIS A 472 -12.68 -4.45 -14.41
N LYS A 473 -11.93 -4.60 -15.50
CA LYS A 473 -10.54 -5.05 -15.49
C LYS A 473 -9.60 -4.12 -14.72
N ASN A 474 -9.82 -2.81 -14.79
CA ASN A 474 -8.87 -1.83 -14.23
C ASN A 474 -9.25 -1.36 -12.82
N PHE A 475 -10.55 -1.30 -12.48
CA PHE A 475 -11.04 -0.73 -11.22
C PHE A 475 -11.73 -1.73 -10.29
N ARG A 476 -12.05 -2.94 -10.75
CA ARG A 476 -12.69 -3.99 -9.93
C ARG A 476 -11.77 -5.18 -9.76
N TYR A 477 -11.58 -5.98 -10.80
CA TYR A 477 -10.93 -7.27 -10.67
C TYR A 477 -10.10 -7.58 -11.92
N HIS A 478 -8.91 -8.12 -11.69
CA HIS A 478 -8.06 -8.68 -12.72
C HIS A 478 -7.45 -9.97 -12.16
N ASP A 479 -7.82 -11.11 -12.72
CA ASP A 479 -7.20 -12.37 -12.33
C ASP A 479 -5.75 -12.40 -12.84
N PHE A 480 -4.80 -12.32 -11.92
CA PHE A 480 -3.40 -12.47 -12.25
C PHE A 480 -3.04 -13.96 -12.18
N ASN A 481 -2.87 -14.56 -13.36
CA ASN A 481 -2.42 -15.94 -13.49
C ASN A 481 -0.99 -15.96 -14.05
N HIS A 482 -0.03 -16.34 -13.20
CA HIS A 482 1.38 -16.43 -13.56
C HIS A 482 1.66 -17.43 -14.68
N ALA A 483 0.83 -18.47 -14.86
CA ALA A 483 1.07 -19.49 -15.89
C ALA A 483 0.95 -18.95 -17.32
N PHE A 484 0.19 -17.87 -17.51
CA PHE A 484 -0.09 -17.27 -18.82
C PHE A 484 0.59 -15.91 -19.04
N ARG A 485 1.49 -15.52 -18.14
CA ARG A 485 2.38 -14.35 -18.27
C ARG A 485 3.76 -14.86 -18.67
#